data_AF-A0A1T1C8Z5-F1
#
_entry.id   AF-A0A1T1C8Z5-F1
#
_cell.length_a   1.000
_cell.length_b   1.000
_cell.length_c   1.000
_cell.angle_alpha   90.00
_cell.angle_beta   90.00
_cell.angle_gamma   90.00
#
_symmetry.space_group_name_H-M   'P 1'
#
loop_
_entity.id
_entity.type
_entity.pdbx_description
1 polymer ?
#
loop_
_entity_poly.entity_id
_entity_poly.type
_entity_poly.pdbx_seq_one_letter_code
_entity_poly.pdbx_strand_id
1 'polypeptide(L)'
;MKRIISILILSSFLSFIACKNSTENEIRNKYIAEWKSTKKPIPYTATLKINNDNTFDFFSGACMSRSNSKGKWRIENDTIILNSFKPKNCCFLIVFGGNCEKYGKIGENYMFKKSFKDCDIKTEDLYDVFENTKFYIKNEKLVFKKSKINDCEDLEKWNNDFVLGKTSME
;
A
#
# COMPACT_ATOMS: atom_id res chain seq x y z
N MET A 1 34.86 -40.43 -1.02
CA MET A 1 33.39 -40.41 -1.19
C MET A 1 32.69 -39.39 -0.29
N LYS A 2 32.78 -39.43 1.05
CA LYS A 2 32.11 -38.45 1.95
C LYS A 2 32.39 -36.97 1.63
N ARG A 3 33.65 -36.61 1.31
CA ARG A 3 34.03 -35.23 0.91
C ARG A 3 33.42 -34.78 -0.42
N ILE A 4 33.31 -35.67 -1.40
CA ILE A 4 32.72 -35.36 -2.72
C ILE A 4 31.20 -35.19 -2.60
N ILE A 5 30.55 -36.00 -1.79
CA ILE A 5 29.11 -35.89 -1.48
C ILE A 5 28.81 -34.56 -0.77
N SER A 6 29.63 -34.15 0.21
CA SER A 6 29.48 -32.84 0.88
C SER A 6 29.62 -31.64 -0.07
N ILE A 7 30.53 -31.70 -1.05
CA ILE A 7 30.73 -30.60 -2.02
C ILE A 7 29.54 -30.51 -2.98
N LEU A 8 29.00 -31.65 -3.44
CA LEU A 8 27.82 -31.68 -4.30
C LEU A 8 26.56 -31.16 -3.59
N ILE A 9 26.39 -31.47 -2.31
CA ILE A 9 25.30 -30.95 -1.49
C ILE A 9 25.44 -29.44 -1.32
N LEU A 10 26.63 -28.93 -0.99
CA LEU A 10 26.87 -27.49 -0.80
C LEU A 10 26.66 -26.69 -2.11
N SER A 11 27.10 -27.24 -3.25
CA SER A 11 26.87 -26.71 -4.60
C SER A 11 25.38 -26.63 -4.94
N SER A 12 24.62 -27.68 -4.61
CA SER A 12 23.17 -27.72 -4.83
C SER A 12 22.46 -26.66 -3.97
N PHE A 13 22.78 -26.54 -2.68
CA PHE A 13 22.18 -25.53 -1.81
C PHE A 13 22.43 -24.08 -2.28
N LEU A 14 23.63 -23.78 -2.80
CA LEU A 14 23.95 -22.46 -3.36
C LEU A 14 23.10 -22.13 -4.60
N SER A 15 22.83 -23.11 -5.46
CA SER A 15 21.99 -22.92 -6.64
C SER A 15 20.53 -22.58 -6.29
N PHE A 16 19.99 -23.16 -5.21
CA PHE A 16 18.63 -22.87 -4.75
C PHE A 16 18.49 -21.44 -4.19
N ILE A 17 19.49 -20.95 -3.45
CA ILE A 17 19.47 -19.59 -2.89
C ILE A 17 19.53 -18.54 -4.01
N ALA A 18 20.37 -18.77 -5.03
CA ALA A 18 20.47 -17.88 -6.18
C ALA A 18 19.14 -17.77 -6.96
N CYS A 19 18.49 -18.91 -7.24
CA CYS A 19 17.18 -18.92 -7.91
C CYS A 19 16.09 -18.19 -7.12
N LYS A 20 16.05 -18.38 -5.79
CA LYS A 20 15.08 -17.67 -4.94
C LYS A 20 15.25 -16.15 -5.05
N ASN A 21 16.48 -15.67 -5.00
CA ASN A 21 16.79 -14.24 -5.09
C ASN A 21 16.42 -13.65 -6.45
N SER A 22 16.67 -14.37 -7.56
CA SER A 22 16.28 -13.88 -8.90
C SER A 22 14.76 -13.77 -9.05
N THR A 23 14.01 -14.76 -8.57
CA THR A 23 12.54 -14.75 -8.64
C THR A 23 11.94 -13.66 -7.76
N GLU A 24 12.45 -13.48 -6.54
CA GLU A 24 12.00 -12.41 -5.65
C GLU A 24 12.25 -11.02 -6.25
N ASN A 25 13.43 -10.80 -6.86
CA ASN A 25 13.74 -9.56 -7.55
C ASN A 25 12.86 -9.32 -8.79
N GLU A 26 12.54 -10.37 -9.56
CA GLU A 26 11.64 -10.26 -10.70
C GLU A 26 10.23 -9.85 -10.27
N ILE A 27 9.68 -10.48 -9.23
CA ILE A 27 8.37 -10.11 -8.65
C ILE A 27 8.44 -8.67 -8.12
N ARG A 28 9.53 -8.31 -7.43
CA ARG A 28 9.77 -6.96 -6.91
C ARG A 28 9.71 -5.90 -7.99
N ASN A 29 10.38 -6.12 -9.10
CA ASN A 29 10.44 -5.16 -10.19
C ASN A 29 9.08 -4.94 -10.89
N LYS A 30 8.14 -5.88 -10.77
CA LYS A 30 6.77 -5.71 -11.30
C LYS A 30 6.00 -4.60 -10.57
N TYR A 31 6.27 -4.40 -9.28
CA TYR A 31 5.58 -3.43 -8.43
C TYR A 31 6.15 -2.00 -8.53
N ILE A 32 7.44 -1.85 -8.82
CA ILE A 32 8.12 -0.54 -8.89
C ILE A 32 7.60 0.23 -10.09
N ALA A 33 6.72 1.20 -9.82
CA ALA A 33 6.08 2.07 -10.79
C ALA A 33 5.22 3.11 -10.09
N GLU A 34 4.68 4.03 -10.88
CA GLU A 34 3.57 4.89 -10.49
C GLU A 34 2.24 4.27 -10.95
N TRP A 35 1.33 4.06 -10.00
CA TRP A 35 0.03 3.44 -10.18
C TRP A 35 -1.09 4.45 -9.97
N LYS A 36 -2.00 4.62 -10.94
CA LYS A 36 -3.06 5.64 -10.92
C LYS A 36 -4.46 5.04 -10.99
N SER A 37 -5.43 5.64 -10.32
CA SER A 37 -6.83 5.18 -10.32
C SER A 37 -7.37 5.02 -11.75
N THR A 38 -7.88 3.83 -12.09
CA THR A 38 -8.25 3.50 -13.48
C THR A 38 -9.65 3.93 -13.93
N LYS A 39 -10.58 4.29 -13.02
CA LYS A 39 -11.95 4.78 -13.34
C LYS A 39 -12.75 5.16 -12.08
N LYS A 40 -13.28 6.39 -11.98
CA LYS A 40 -14.61 6.79 -11.40
C LYS A 40 -15.00 8.17 -11.97
N PRO A 41 -16.30 8.51 -12.09
CA PRO A 41 -16.73 9.85 -12.51
C PRO A 41 -16.14 10.90 -11.54
N ILE A 42 -15.66 11.99 -12.12
CA ILE A 42 -15.00 13.15 -11.48
C ILE A 42 -15.64 13.48 -10.11
N PRO A 43 -14.87 13.78 -9.05
CA PRO A 43 -13.46 14.22 -9.04
C PRO A 43 -12.48 13.38 -8.19
N TYR A 44 -12.65 12.06 -8.04
CA TYR A 44 -11.67 11.25 -7.27
C TYR A 44 -10.43 10.89 -8.10
N THR A 45 -9.24 11.16 -7.55
CA THR A 45 -7.96 10.69 -8.08
C THR A 45 -7.14 10.02 -6.98
N ALA A 46 -6.39 8.98 -7.34
CA ALA A 46 -5.40 8.37 -6.46
C ALA A 46 -4.15 7.97 -7.24
N THR A 47 -2.99 8.22 -6.64
CA THR A 47 -1.67 7.85 -7.15
C THR A 47 -0.88 7.16 -6.05
N LEU A 48 -0.36 5.97 -6.34
CA LEU A 48 0.55 5.23 -5.48
C LEU A 48 1.85 5.00 -6.25
N LYS A 49 2.93 5.60 -5.78
CA LYS A 49 4.28 5.40 -6.32
C LYS A 49 5.02 4.41 -5.44
N ILE A 50 5.49 3.32 -6.03
CA ILE A 50 6.35 2.32 -5.37
C ILE A 50 7.79 2.57 -5.83
N ASN A 51 8.65 3.01 -4.91
CA ASN A 51 10.03 3.38 -5.19
C ASN A 51 10.97 2.16 -5.05
N ASN A 52 12.12 2.21 -5.73
CA ASN A 52 13.13 1.15 -5.72
C ASN A 52 13.93 1.03 -4.41
N ASP A 53 13.74 1.94 -3.45
CA ASP A 53 14.41 2.00 -2.15
C ASP A 53 13.53 1.43 -1.02
N ASN A 54 12.54 0.60 -1.38
CA ASN A 54 11.54 0.05 -0.46
C ASN A 54 10.64 1.11 0.21
N THR A 55 10.55 2.30 -0.36
CA THR A 55 9.58 3.33 0.07
C THR A 55 8.40 3.47 -0.89
N PHE A 56 7.31 4.03 -0.41
CA PHE A 56 6.18 4.43 -1.27
C PHE A 56 5.72 5.85 -0.95
N ASP A 57 5.13 6.49 -1.95
CA ASP A 57 4.40 7.74 -1.82
C ASP A 57 2.95 7.51 -2.28
N PHE A 58 1.99 7.99 -1.50
CA PHE A 58 0.57 7.93 -1.85
C PHE A 58 -0.02 9.32 -1.83
N PHE A 59 -0.90 9.58 -2.78
CA PHE A 59 -1.73 10.77 -2.85
C PHE A 59 -3.12 10.38 -3.30
N SER A 60 -4.15 10.92 -2.66
CA SER A 60 -5.52 10.86 -3.17
C SER A 60 -6.25 12.18 -2.94
N GLY A 61 -7.32 12.39 -3.68
CA GLY A 61 -8.16 13.57 -3.46
C GLY A 61 -9.49 13.47 -4.19
N ALA A 62 -10.48 14.14 -3.64
CA ALA A 62 -11.77 14.40 -4.25
C ALA A 62 -12.27 15.78 -3.86
N CYS A 63 -12.72 16.57 -4.83
CA CYS A 63 -13.16 17.95 -4.62
C CYS A 63 -12.05 18.78 -3.94
N MET A 64 -12.32 19.31 -2.74
CA MET A 64 -11.35 20.06 -1.93
C MET A 64 -10.54 19.16 -0.99
N SER A 65 -11.01 17.94 -0.74
CA SER A 65 -10.36 17.03 0.19
C SER A 65 -9.16 16.34 -0.48
N ARG A 66 -8.04 16.30 0.24
CA ARG A 66 -6.81 15.66 -0.20
C ARG A 66 -6.22 14.84 0.94
N SER A 67 -5.62 13.74 0.56
CA SER A 67 -4.92 12.87 1.48
C SER A 67 -3.56 12.48 0.92
N ASN A 68 -2.60 12.27 1.80
CA ASN A 68 -1.28 11.79 1.44
C ASN A 68 -0.80 10.68 2.38
N SER A 69 0.21 9.94 1.93
CA SER A 69 0.94 9.00 2.78
C SER A 69 2.36 8.78 2.26
N LYS A 70 3.25 8.36 3.16
CA LYS A 70 4.59 7.89 2.82
C LYS A 70 4.91 6.72 3.72
N GLY A 71 5.65 5.74 3.25
CA GLY A 71 5.97 4.59 4.08
C GLY A 71 6.97 3.64 3.47
N LYS A 72 7.03 2.44 4.06
CA LYS A 72 7.83 1.33 3.55
C LYS A 72 6.96 0.26 2.94
N TRP A 73 7.55 -0.49 2.03
CA TRP A 73 6.93 -1.67 1.48
C TRP A 73 7.87 -2.87 1.48
N ARG A 74 7.25 -4.04 1.46
CA ARG A 74 7.90 -5.35 1.34
C ARG A 74 7.00 -6.28 0.53
N ILE A 75 7.56 -7.38 0.07
CA ILE A 75 6.81 -8.42 -0.63
C ILE A 75 6.71 -9.66 0.25
N GLU A 76 5.52 -10.25 0.26
CA GLU A 76 5.30 -11.62 0.72
C GLU A 76 4.70 -12.39 -0.46
N ASN A 77 5.42 -13.40 -0.96
CA ASN A 77 5.04 -14.17 -2.14
C ASN A 77 4.82 -13.26 -3.36
N ASP A 78 3.57 -13.12 -3.80
CA ASP A 78 3.13 -12.31 -4.93
C ASP A 78 2.45 -11.01 -4.50
N THR A 79 2.45 -10.69 -3.20
CA THR A 79 1.66 -9.60 -2.61
C THR A 79 2.60 -8.51 -2.08
N ILE A 80 2.38 -7.25 -2.48
CA ILE A 80 3.05 -6.10 -1.86
C ILE A 80 2.30 -5.67 -0.60
N ILE A 81 3.05 -5.36 0.45
CA ILE A 81 2.53 -4.95 1.75
C ILE A 81 3.08 -3.58 2.09
N LEU A 82 2.19 -2.61 2.32
CA LEU A 82 2.50 -1.23 2.62
C LEU A 82 2.31 -0.93 4.11
N ASN A 83 3.23 -0.16 4.69
CA ASN A 83 3.12 0.39 6.04
C ASN A 83 3.54 1.86 6.05
N SER A 84 2.63 2.74 6.43
CA SER A 84 2.91 4.19 6.50
C SER A 84 3.85 4.54 7.64
N PHE A 85 4.63 5.59 7.42
CA PHE A 85 5.30 6.30 8.50
C PHE A 85 4.28 7.10 9.31
N LYS A 86 4.69 7.59 10.49
CA LYS A 86 3.91 8.62 11.17
C LYS A 86 4.02 9.92 10.37
N PRO A 87 2.92 10.67 10.18
CA PRO A 87 2.98 11.98 9.54
C PRO A 87 3.86 12.94 10.35
N LYS A 88 4.53 13.85 9.64
CA LYS A 88 5.36 14.89 10.26
C LYS A 88 4.58 16.16 10.61
N ASN A 89 3.40 16.33 10.03
CA ASN A 89 2.56 17.51 10.17
C ASN A 89 1.26 17.18 10.92
N CYS A 90 0.61 18.21 11.45
CA CYS A 90 -0.72 18.08 12.03
C CYS A 90 -1.74 17.79 10.94
N CYS A 91 -2.45 16.67 11.05
CA CYS A 91 -3.44 16.23 10.08
C CYS A 91 -4.43 15.27 10.74
N PHE A 92 -5.54 15.01 10.06
CA PHE A 92 -6.43 13.92 10.44
C PHE A 92 -5.91 12.59 9.88
N LEU A 93 -6.05 11.51 10.65
CA LEU A 93 -5.65 10.17 10.25
C LEU A 93 -6.86 9.38 9.76
N ILE A 94 -6.74 8.72 8.61
CA ILE A 94 -7.76 7.83 8.06
C ILE A 94 -7.09 6.52 7.68
N VAL A 95 -7.65 5.36 8.04
CA VAL A 95 -7.08 4.07 7.64
C VAL A 95 -7.46 3.75 6.21
N PHE A 96 -6.46 3.47 5.39
CA PHE A 96 -6.66 3.05 4.02
C PHE A 96 -7.37 1.69 3.96
N GLY A 97 -8.46 1.61 3.20
CA GLY A 97 -9.20 0.35 3.00
C GLY A 97 -10.07 -0.09 4.18
N GLY A 98 -10.13 0.71 5.26
CA GLY A 98 -11.07 0.59 6.37
C GLY A 98 -10.45 0.33 7.75
N ASN A 99 -10.98 1.00 8.77
CA ASN A 99 -11.21 0.47 10.12
C ASN A 99 -12.20 1.40 10.87
N CYS A 100 -13.49 1.06 10.88
CA CYS A 100 -14.58 1.97 11.27
C CYS A 100 -14.53 2.55 12.69
N GLU A 101 -13.73 1.97 13.59
CA GLU A 101 -13.73 2.35 15.01
C GLU A 101 -12.43 3.03 15.47
N LYS A 102 -11.29 2.71 14.86
CA LYS A 102 -9.97 3.13 15.37
C LYS A 102 -9.63 4.59 15.03
N TYR A 103 -10.24 5.14 13.97
CA TYR A 103 -9.92 6.47 13.44
C TYR A 103 -11.13 7.32 13.05
N GLY A 104 -12.37 6.82 13.28
CA GLY A 104 -13.64 7.53 13.03
C GLY A 104 -14.36 7.07 11.74
N LYS A 105 -15.70 7.20 11.72
CA LYS A 105 -16.52 6.98 10.51
C LYS A 105 -16.63 8.26 9.69
N ILE A 106 -16.60 8.14 8.36
CA ILE A 106 -16.88 9.25 7.46
C ILE A 106 -18.40 9.54 7.51
N GLY A 107 -18.80 10.74 7.92
CA GLY A 107 -20.19 11.21 7.86
C GLY A 107 -20.98 11.20 9.19
N GLU A 108 -20.43 10.59 10.25
CA GLU A 108 -20.95 10.78 11.61
C GLU A 108 -19.96 11.63 12.41
N ASN A 109 -20.46 12.36 13.42
CA ASN A 109 -19.81 13.41 14.21
C ASN A 109 -18.62 12.94 15.09
N TYR A 110 -17.73 12.10 14.56
CA TYR A 110 -16.54 11.59 15.22
C TYR A 110 -15.32 12.32 14.65
N MET A 111 -14.71 13.14 15.50
CA MET A 111 -13.45 13.82 15.23
C MET A 111 -12.41 12.77 14.80
N PHE A 112 -12.01 12.78 13.52
CA PHE A 112 -10.91 11.94 13.05
C PHE A 112 -9.73 12.08 14.02
N LYS A 113 -9.06 10.96 14.29
CA LYS A 113 -7.90 11.01 15.18
C LYS A 113 -6.85 11.94 14.58
N LYS A 114 -6.43 12.93 15.36
CA LYS A 114 -5.32 13.82 14.97
C LYS A 114 -4.00 13.06 15.02
N SER A 115 -3.06 13.44 14.16
CA SER A 115 -1.68 12.92 14.19
C SER A 115 -0.97 13.21 15.52
N PHE A 116 -1.30 14.34 16.16
CA PHE A 116 -0.80 14.74 17.48
C PHE A 116 -1.96 15.28 18.34
N LYS A 117 -1.90 15.04 19.67
CA LYS A 117 -3.01 15.34 20.59
C LYS A 117 -3.41 16.82 20.60
N ASP A 118 -2.42 17.71 20.61
CA ASP A 118 -2.61 19.15 20.80
C ASP A 118 -2.14 19.95 19.57
N CYS A 119 -2.47 19.46 18.37
CA CYS A 119 -2.12 20.16 17.14
C CYS A 119 -3.34 20.83 16.50
N ASP A 120 -3.10 22.04 16.02
CA ASP A 120 -4.06 22.83 15.25
C ASP A 120 -3.99 22.44 13.78
N ILE A 121 -5.14 21.98 13.29
CA ILE A 121 -5.32 21.54 11.92
C ILE A 121 -5.66 22.79 11.11
N LYS A 122 -4.69 23.25 10.31
CA LYS A 122 -4.83 24.49 9.53
C LYS A 122 -5.61 24.27 8.21
N THR A 123 -5.82 23.02 7.81
CA THR A 123 -6.31 22.58 6.50
C THR A 123 -7.09 21.28 6.65
N GLU A 124 -7.95 20.94 5.68
CA GLU A 124 -8.57 19.59 5.60
C GLU A 124 -7.56 18.49 5.20
N ASP A 125 -6.29 18.62 5.60
CA ASP A 125 -5.23 17.68 5.25
C ASP A 125 -5.47 16.35 5.98
N LEU A 126 -5.69 15.31 5.18
CA LEU A 126 -5.85 13.94 5.63
C LEU A 126 -4.53 13.18 5.41
N TYR A 127 -4.31 12.18 6.23
CA TYR A 127 -3.20 11.24 6.07
C TYR A 127 -3.74 9.81 6.06
N ASP A 128 -3.59 9.16 4.90
CA ASP A 128 -3.95 7.75 4.75
C ASP A 128 -2.93 6.87 5.48
N VAL A 129 -3.41 6.15 6.47
CA VAL A 129 -2.65 5.20 7.26
C VAL A 129 -2.77 3.83 6.63
N PHE A 130 -1.67 3.37 6.03
CA PHE A 130 -1.50 2.00 5.56
C PHE A 130 -0.94 1.17 6.72
N GLU A 131 -1.74 0.22 7.22
CA GLU A 131 -1.37 -0.71 8.30
C GLU A 131 -1.46 -2.14 7.75
N ASN A 132 -0.31 -2.72 7.37
CA ASN A 132 -0.25 -4.04 6.73
C ASN A 132 -1.18 -4.16 5.50
N THR A 133 -1.33 -3.06 4.75
CA THR A 133 -2.24 -2.96 3.61
C THR A 133 -1.67 -3.75 2.44
N LYS A 134 -2.48 -4.64 1.85
CA LYS A 134 -2.01 -5.63 0.87
C LYS A 134 -2.54 -5.30 -0.53
N PHE A 135 -1.68 -5.42 -1.53
CA PHE A 135 -2.06 -5.33 -2.94
C PHE A 135 -1.43 -6.47 -3.73
N TYR A 136 -2.09 -6.85 -4.83
CA TYR A 136 -1.54 -7.80 -5.79
C TYR A 136 -1.74 -7.29 -7.22
N ILE A 137 -0.88 -7.72 -8.14
CA ILE A 137 -1.04 -7.39 -9.56
C ILE A 137 -1.95 -8.43 -10.23
N LYS A 138 -2.99 -7.96 -10.92
CA LYS A 138 -3.85 -8.77 -11.79
C LYS A 138 -4.11 -8.00 -13.07
N ASN A 139 -3.79 -8.60 -14.22
CA ASN A 139 -3.97 -8.00 -15.54
C ASN A 139 -3.36 -6.59 -15.64
N GLU A 140 -2.10 -6.45 -15.21
CA GLU A 140 -1.34 -5.18 -15.19
C GLU A 140 -1.95 -4.06 -14.33
N LYS A 141 -2.88 -4.41 -13.45
CA LYS A 141 -3.47 -3.51 -12.48
C LYS A 141 -3.09 -3.91 -11.07
N LEU A 142 -2.85 -2.93 -10.22
CA LEU A 142 -2.64 -3.10 -8.80
C LEU A 142 -4.01 -3.10 -8.11
N VAL A 143 -4.35 -4.24 -7.52
CA VAL A 143 -5.65 -4.51 -6.91
C VAL A 143 -5.48 -4.58 -5.40
N PHE A 144 -6.32 -3.83 -4.68
CA PHE A 144 -6.35 -3.87 -3.22
C PHE A 144 -6.90 -5.22 -2.72
N LYS A 145 -6.20 -5.85 -1.77
CA LYS A 145 -6.61 -7.10 -1.13
C LYS A 145 -7.31 -6.78 0.20
N LYS A 146 -8.64 -6.82 0.18
CA LYS A 146 -9.50 -6.56 1.33
C LYS A 146 -9.12 -7.45 2.53
N SER A 147 -9.02 -6.86 3.72
CA SER A 147 -8.94 -7.62 4.97
C SER A 147 -10.31 -8.19 5.33
N LYS A 148 -10.36 -9.42 5.85
CA LYS A 148 -11.63 -10.04 6.32
C LYS A 148 -12.23 -9.32 7.53
N ILE A 149 -11.44 -8.50 8.23
CA ILE A 149 -11.87 -7.70 9.37
C ILE A 149 -12.35 -6.36 8.81
N ASN A 150 -13.63 -6.26 8.47
CA ASN A 150 -14.26 -4.99 8.15
C ASN A 150 -15.73 -5.08 8.56
N ASP A 151 -16.04 -4.69 9.80
CA ASP A 151 -17.42 -4.43 10.30
C ASP A 151 -17.98 -3.11 9.73
N CYS A 152 -17.68 -2.85 8.45
CA CYS A 152 -17.99 -1.62 7.74
C CYS A 152 -18.83 -1.97 6.51
N GLU A 153 -20.13 -2.19 6.68
CA GLU A 153 -21.05 -2.52 5.58
C GLU A 153 -21.00 -1.47 4.44
N ASP A 154 -20.73 -0.19 4.76
CA ASP A 154 -20.68 0.89 3.77
C ASP A 154 -19.36 0.97 2.95
N LEU A 155 -18.26 0.35 3.42
CA LEU A 155 -16.97 0.36 2.71
C LEU A 155 -16.83 -0.79 1.70
N GLU A 156 -17.75 -1.76 1.70
CA GLU A 156 -17.69 -2.90 0.79
C GLU A 156 -17.75 -2.48 -0.69
N LYS A 157 -18.54 -1.45 -1.00
CA LYS A 157 -18.75 -0.97 -2.38
C LYS A 157 -17.57 -0.15 -2.92
N TRP A 158 -16.80 0.52 -2.06
CA TRP A 158 -15.63 1.31 -2.48
C TRP A 158 -14.40 0.42 -2.70
N ASN A 159 -14.20 -0.56 -1.81
CA ASN A 159 -13.03 -1.44 -1.82
C ASN A 159 -13.01 -2.45 -2.97
N ASN A 160 -14.17 -2.85 -3.51
CA ASN A 160 -14.24 -3.76 -4.66
C ASN A 160 -13.79 -3.10 -5.99
N ASP A 161 -13.74 -1.76 -6.03
CA ASP A 161 -13.42 -0.99 -7.24
C ASP A 161 -12.04 -0.31 -7.19
N PHE A 162 -11.32 -0.35 -6.05
CA PHE A 162 -10.03 0.35 -5.95
C PHE A 162 -8.94 -0.42 -6.72
N VAL A 163 -8.78 0.00 -7.98
CA VAL A 163 -7.87 -0.59 -8.93
C VAL A 163 -7.03 0.50 -9.56
N LEU A 164 -5.71 0.40 -9.35
CA LEU A 164 -4.74 1.32 -9.92
C LEU A 164 -4.08 0.70 -11.16
N GLY A 165 -3.93 1.47 -12.22
CA GLY A 165 -3.30 1.08 -13.47
C GLY A 165 -1.87 1.59 -13.49
N LYS A 166 -0.98 0.81 -14.09
CA LYS A 166 0.41 1.22 -14.25
C LYS A 166 0.51 2.38 -15.23
N THR A 167 1.29 3.41 -14.88
CA THR A 167 1.71 4.43 -15.85
C THR A 167 3.14 4.15 -16.30
N SER A 168 3.40 4.26 -17.60
CA SER A 168 4.76 4.28 -18.13
C SER A 168 5.43 5.57 -17.67
N MET A 169 6.61 5.47 -17.06
CA MET A 169 7.51 6.61 -16.98
C MET A 169 8.07 6.80 -18.40
N GLU A 170 7.61 7.84 -19.08
CA GLU A 170 8.28 8.37 -20.29
C GLU A 170 9.67 8.90 -19.93
#